data_AF-A0A9P4TZR0-F1
#
_entry.id   AF-A0A9P4TZR0-F1
#
_cell.length_a   1.000
_cell.length_b   1.000
_cell.length_c   1.000
_cell.angle_alpha   90.00
_cell.angle_beta   90.00
_cell.angle_gamma   90.00
#
_symmetry.space_group_name_H-M   'P 1'
#
loop_
_entity.id
_entity.type
_entity.pdbx_description
1 polymer ?
#
loop_
_entity_poly.entity_id
_entity_poly.type
_entity_poly.pdbx_seq_one_letter_code
_entity_poly.pdbx_strand_id
1 'polypeptide(L)'
;MDTHNAQAPVYNDQAPVNNAQAPVAAVPAKQGPIDNKDVDDWKNRFNAALANPQEITGPAAHDARPWHAGMFECFSPIDTCAITCCVPCVTFGKTHHRTRKHANMEGYNAVNTSCIMVGVSAFFGLSIIPLMMQRIDVRKKYNLQGSFVSDLLLNCCCGCCTLIQTEKESAFREAEIAKGGAQQYAQIETMNYIPKA
;
A
#
# COMPACT_ATOMS: atom_id res chain seq x y z
N MET A 1 52.08 -58.38 48.04
CA MET A 1 51.76 -58.93 46.70
C MET A 1 50.35 -59.51 46.78
N ASP A 2 49.39 -58.77 47.31
CA ASP A 2 48.63 -57.69 46.65
C ASP A 2 47.52 -58.27 45.76
N THR A 3 46.48 -58.81 46.41
CA THR A 3 45.19 -59.09 45.78
C THR A 3 44.26 -57.91 46.05
N HIS A 4 44.28 -56.93 45.13
CA HIS A 4 43.38 -55.79 45.17
C HIS A 4 41.95 -56.22 44.79
N ASN A 5 41.04 -55.97 45.73
CA ASN A 5 39.60 -56.06 45.63
C ASN A 5 39.07 -55.01 44.63
N ALA A 6 38.55 -55.46 43.48
CA ALA A 6 37.96 -54.58 42.47
C ALA A 6 36.44 -54.46 42.72
N GLN A 7 36.03 -53.35 43.33
CA GLN A 7 34.61 -52.94 43.37
C GLN A 7 34.23 -52.29 42.04
N ALA A 8 33.17 -52.81 41.41
CA ALA A 8 32.59 -52.29 40.18
C ALA A 8 31.96 -50.90 40.40
N PRO A 9 32.07 -49.95 39.45
CA PRO A 9 31.34 -48.70 39.51
C PRO A 9 29.85 -48.92 39.18
N VAL A 10 28.99 -48.29 39.98
CA VAL A 10 27.54 -48.17 39.80
C VAL A 10 27.26 -47.45 38.47
N TYR A 11 26.55 -48.11 37.56
CA TYR A 11 26.04 -47.51 36.33
C TYR A 11 24.82 -46.64 36.67
N ASN A 12 24.94 -45.32 36.45
CA ASN A 12 23.84 -44.38 36.61
C ASN A 12 23.10 -44.28 35.26
N ASP A 13 21.88 -44.81 35.20
CA ASP A 13 20.98 -44.64 34.05
C ASP A 13 20.57 -43.17 33.93
N GLN A 14 21.25 -42.42 33.05
CA GLN A 14 20.76 -41.15 32.54
C GLN A 14 20.65 -41.26 31.02
N ALA A 15 19.41 -41.44 30.57
CA ALA A 15 19.02 -41.35 29.16
C ALA A 15 19.51 -40.02 28.55
N PRO A 16 19.90 -39.99 27.26
CA PRO A 16 20.36 -38.76 26.63
C PRO A 16 19.24 -37.72 26.64
N VAL A 17 19.50 -36.58 27.30
CA VAL A 17 18.70 -35.36 27.16
C VAL A 17 18.75 -34.94 25.70
N ASN A 18 17.71 -35.30 24.96
CA ASN A 18 17.50 -34.87 23.60
C ASN A 18 17.18 -33.37 23.66
N ASN A 19 18.16 -32.51 23.37
CA ASN A 19 17.96 -31.08 23.30
C ASN A 19 17.19 -30.77 22.01
N ALA A 20 15.88 -31.04 22.02
CA ALA A 20 15.00 -30.61 20.97
C ALA A 20 14.93 -29.08 21.03
N GLN A 21 15.77 -28.40 20.25
CA GLN A 21 15.52 -27.01 19.90
C GLN A 21 14.09 -26.94 19.36
N ALA A 22 13.23 -26.19 20.05
CA ALA A 22 11.96 -25.76 19.50
C ALA A 22 12.22 -25.18 18.10
N PRO A 23 11.37 -25.46 17.09
CA PRO A 23 11.58 -24.92 15.77
C PRO A 23 11.66 -23.41 15.89
N VAL A 24 12.83 -22.84 15.59
CA VAL A 24 12.96 -21.41 15.36
C VAL A 24 11.90 -21.09 14.31
N ALA A 25 10.90 -20.30 14.70
CA ALA A 25 9.86 -19.87 13.78
C ALA A 25 10.58 -19.36 12.53
N ALA A 26 10.37 -20.03 11.41
CA ALA A 26 11.02 -19.67 10.16
C ALA A 26 10.71 -18.18 9.92
N VAL A 27 11.76 -17.35 9.83
CA VAL A 27 11.61 -15.99 9.35
C VAL A 27 10.90 -16.13 7.99
N PRO A 28 9.68 -15.59 7.83
CA PRO A 28 8.96 -15.75 6.57
C PRO A 28 9.86 -15.24 5.46
N ALA A 29 10.12 -16.10 4.47
CA ALA A 29 10.89 -15.74 3.29
C ALA A 29 10.31 -14.42 2.76
N LYS A 30 11.16 -13.42 2.50
CA LYS A 30 10.74 -12.16 1.86
C LYS A 30 9.98 -12.55 0.59
N GLN A 31 8.66 -12.42 0.60
CA GLN A 31 7.85 -12.53 -0.61
C GLN A 31 8.46 -11.58 -1.63
N GLY A 32 8.67 -12.08 -2.85
CA GLY A 32 9.22 -11.27 -3.93
C GLY A 32 8.37 -10.03 -4.18
N PRO A 33 8.85 -9.07 -5.01
CA PRO A 33 8.14 -7.82 -5.25
C PRO A 33 6.79 -7.99 -5.97
N ILE A 34 6.47 -9.21 -6.43
CA ILE A 34 5.24 -9.56 -7.14
C ILE A 34 4.26 -10.26 -6.17
N ASP A 35 3.08 -9.65 -5.99
CA ASP A 35 1.95 -10.18 -5.25
C ASP A 35 0.82 -10.53 -6.22
N ASN A 36 0.39 -11.79 -6.22
CA ASN A 36 -0.68 -12.28 -7.11
C ASN A 36 -2.00 -11.53 -6.89
N LYS A 37 -2.28 -11.05 -5.67
CA LYS A 37 -3.49 -10.28 -5.39
C LYS A 37 -3.48 -8.94 -6.13
N ASP A 38 -2.33 -8.28 -6.20
CA ASP A 38 -2.18 -7.03 -6.96
C ASP A 38 -2.30 -7.30 -8.46
N VAL A 39 -1.75 -8.42 -8.95
CA VAL A 39 -1.89 -8.82 -10.36
C VAL A 39 -3.36 -9.03 -10.73
N ASP A 40 -4.11 -9.76 -9.90
CA ASP A 40 -5.53 -10.01 -10.14
C ASP A 40 -6.38 -8.73 -9.99
N ASP A 41 -6.05 -7.84 -9.05
CA ASP A 41 -6.69 -6.52 -8.94
C ASP A 41 -6.56 -5.71 -10.23
N TRP A 42 -5.32 -5.63 -10.76
CA TRP A 42 -5.07 -4.94 -12.03
C TRP A 42 -5.84 -5.57 -13.19
N LYS A 43 -5.79 -6.89 -13.33
CA LYS A 43 -6.54 -7.61 -14.37
C LYS A 43 -8.04 -7.30 -14.31
N ASN A 44 -8.62 -7.36 -13.11
CA ASN A 44 -10.05 -7.10 -12.91
C ASN A 44 -10.42 -5.66 -13.27
N ARG A 45 -9.58 -4.69 -12.91
CA ARG A 45 -9.80 -3.27 -13.24
C ARG A 45 -9.69 -3.00 -14.74
N PHE A 46 -8.73 -3.61 -15.42
CA PHE A 46 -8.64 -3.54 -16.89
C PHE A 46 -9.85 -4.17 -17.56
N ASN A 47 -10.29 -5.35 -17.10
CA ASN A 47 -11.48 -6.00 -17.65
C ASN A 47 -12.75 -5.17 -17.41
N ALA A 48 -12.91 -4.57 -16.24
CA ALA A 48 -14.04 -3.69 -15.93
C ALA A 48 -14.05 -2.45 -16.82
N ALA A 49 -12.88 -1.82 -17.02
CA ALA A 49 -12.72 -0.67 -17.91
C ALA A 49 -13.08 -0.99 -19.37
N LEU A 50 -12.72 -2.18 -19.85
CA LEU A 50 -13.06 -2.65 -21.20
C LEU A 50 -14.54 -3.01 -21.34
N ALA A 51 -15.14 -3.60 -20.30
CA ALA A 51 -16.55 -3.98 -20.30
C ALA A 51 -17.48 -2.77 -20.20
N ASN A 52 -17.08 -1.74 -19.45
CA ASN A 52 -17.88 -0.55 -19.21
C ASN A 52 -16.99 0.71 -19.25
N PRO A 53 -16.85 1.37 -20.41
CA PRO A 53 -16.03 2.58 -20.55
C PRO A 53 -16.44 3.73 -19.61
N GLN A 54 -17.70 3.77 -19.17
CA GLN A 54 -18.25 4.77 -18.26
C GLN A 54 -17.61 4.69 -16.87
N GLU A 55 -17.02 3.55 -16.50
CA GLU A 55 -16.19 3.45 -15.29
C GLU A 55 -14.98 4.40 -15.35
N ILE A 56 -14.46 4.68 -16.54
CA ILE A 56 -13.32 5.58 -16.72
C ILE A 56 -13.79 6.99 -17.09
N THR A 57 -14.80 7.09 -17.94
CA THR A 57 -15.21 8.36 -18.57
C THR A 57 -16.31 9.11 -17.82
N GLY A 58 -16.92 8.49 -16.81
CA GLY A 58 -17.99 9.10 -16.01
C GLY A 58 -17.58 10.44 -15.38
N PRO A 59 -18.49 11.43 -15.34
CA PRO A 59 -18.23 12.69 -14.66
C PRO A 59 -18.13 12.47 -13.14
N ALA A 60 -17.47 13.40 -12.44
CA ALA A 60 -17.55 13.44 -10.99
C ALA A 60 -19.00 13.68 -10.52
N ALA A 61 -19.33 13.24 -9.30
CA ALA A 61 -20.63 13.51 -8.69
C ALA A 61 -20.87 15.02 -8.51
N HIS A 62 -22.15 15.42 -8.42
CA HIS A 62 -22.51 16.82 -8.22
C HIS A 62 -22.02 17.41 -6.89
N ASP A 63 -21.86 16.57 -5.87
CA ASP A 63 -21.35 16.92 -4.54
C ASP A 63 -19.84 16.66 -4.39
N ALA A 64 -19.14 16.40 -5.50
CA ALA A 64 -17.71 16.11 -5.47
C ALA A 64 -16.91 17.28 -4.89
N ARG A 65 -15.97 16.94 -4.00
CA ARG A 65 -15.14 17.90 -3.28
C ARG A 65 -13.87 18.27 -4.05
N PRO A 66 -13.30 19.46 -3.82
CA PRO A 66 -12.04 19.85 -4.45
C PRO A 66 -10.86 19.02 -3.93
N TRP A 67 -9.80 18.99 -4.73
CA TRP A 67 -8.50 18.45 -4.33
C TRP A 67 -7.92 19.28 -3.18
N HIS A 68 -7.30 18.63 -2.20
CA HIS A 68 -6.58 19.29 -1.12
C HIS A 68 -5.23 19.84 -1.60
N ALA A 69 -4.47 19.05 -2.35
CA ALA A 69 -3.18 19.47 -2.89
C ALA A 69 -3.34 20.22 -4.23
N GLY A 70 -2.64 21.35 -4.37
CA GLY A 70 -2.57 22.09 -5.63
C GLY A 70 -1.80 21.32 -6.70
N MET A 71 -2.15 21.53 -7.97
CA MET A 71 -1.57 20.79 -9.10
C MET A 71 -0.06 21.03 -9.25
N PHE A 72 0.39 22.26 -9.04
CA PHE A 72 1.79 22.68 -9.21
C PHE A 72 2.55 22.77 -7.89
N GLU A 73 1.99 22.24 -6.80
CA GLU A 73 2.67 22.18 -5.50
C GLU A 73 3.62 20.97 -5.40
N CYS A 74 4.11 20.46 -6.54
CA CYS A 74 4.91 19.23 -6.58
C CYS A 74 6.24 19.32 -5.82
N PHE A 75 6.79 20.52 -5.64
CA PHE A 75 8.09 20.76 -4.97
C PHE A 75 8.06 20.67 -3.44
N SER A 76 6.91 20.41 -2.81
CA SER A 76 6.78 20.31 -1.34
C SER A 76 6.07 19.03 -0.94
N PRO A 77 6.76 17.96 -0.50
CA PRO A 77 8.20 17.89 -0.22
C PRO A 77 9.04 17.61 -1.47
N ILE A 78 10.22 18.23 -1.54
CA ILE A 78 11.14 18.14 -2.69
C ILE A 78 11.63 16.71 -2.95
N ASP A 79 11.78 15.90 -1.91
CA ASP A 79 12.21 14.50 -2.03
C ASP A 79 11.19 13.67 -2.83
N THR A 80 9.89 13.92 -2.60
CA THR A 80 8.83 13.25 -3.37
C THR A 80 8.82 13.74 -4.82
N CYS A 81 9.11 15.02 -5.05
CA CYS A 81 9.32 15.56 -6.39
C CYS A 81 10.45 14.83 -7.11
N ALA A 82 11.64 14.77 -6.49
CA ALA A 82 12.83 14.16 -7.06
C ALA A 82 12.60 12.67 -7.38
N ILE A 83 12.08 11.91 -6.43
CA ILE A 83 11.77 10.48 -6.63
C ILE A 83 10.74 10.30 -7.75
N THR A 84 9.69 11.12 -7.79
CA THR A 84 8.65 10.97 -8.82
C THR A 84 9.16 11.35 -10.21
N CYS A 85 10.02 12.36 -10.32
CA CYS A 85 10.62 12.75 -11.59
C CYS A 85 11.63 11.72 -12.10
N CYS A 86 12.41 11.09 -11.22
CA CYS A 86 13.41 10.11 -11.62
C CYS A 86 12.84 8.69 -11.79
N VAL A 87 11.94 8.27 -10.89
CA VAL A 87 11.38 6.91 -10.83
C VAL A 87 9.88 6.99 -10.50
N PRO A 88 9.04 7.46 -11.43
CA PRO A 88 7.62 7.68 -11.18
C PRO A 88 6.88 6.40 -10.73
N CYS A 89 7.37 5.21 -11.10
CA CYS A 89 6.74 3.96 -10.67
C CYS A 89 6.72 3.78 -9.15
N VAL A 90 7.71 4.32 -8.42
CA VAL A 90 7.79 4.17 -6.95
C VAL A 90 6.66 4.94 -6.30
N THR A 91 6.46 6.19 -6.70
CA THR A 91 5.37 7.04 -6.23
C THR A 91 4.02 6.44 -6.62
N PHE A 92 3.90 5.90 -7.82
CA PHE A 92 2.70 5.18 -8.25
C PHE A 92 2.40 3.96 -7.38
N GLY A 93 3.40 3.11 -7.14
CA GLY A 93 3.29 1.94 -6.28
C GLY A 93 2.96 2.31 -4.83
N LYS A 94 3.48 3.45 -4.34
CA LYS A 94 3.16 4.01 -3.02
C LYS A 94 1.69 4.39 -2.91
N THR A 95 1.19 5.15 -3.89
CA THR A 95 -0.22 5.55 -3.96
C THR A 95 -1.12 4.33 -4.04
N HIS A 96 -0.79 3.35 -4.89
CA HIS A 96 -1.57 2.11 -5.02
C HIS A 96 -1.66 1.36 -3.69
N HIS A 97 -0.52 1.15 -3.03
CA HIS A 97 -0.47 0.46 -1.74
C HIS A 97 -1.35 1.15 -0.70
N ARG A 98 -1.24 2.48 -0.61
CA ARG A 98 -2.02 3.29 0.33
C ARG A 98 -3.52 3.17 0.07
N THR A 99 -3.95 3.29 -1.18
CA THR A 99 -5.38 3.40 -1.50
C THR A 99 -6.07 2.06 -1.64
N ARG A 100 -5.34 0.97 -1.90
CA ARG A 100 -5.92 -0.35 -2.20
C ARG A 100 -5.54 -1.45 -1.22
N LYS A 101 -4.45 -1.31 -0.46
CA LYS A 101 -3.97 -2.34 0.48
C LYS A 101 -4.08 -1.86 1.92
N HIS A 102 -3.15 -1.01 2.34
CA HIS A 102 -3.04 -0.56 3.73
C HIS A 102 -2.78 0.94 3.79
N ALA A 103 -3.78 1.68 4.29
CA ALA A 103 -3.73 3.13 4.44
C ALA A 103 -2.58 3.60 5.35
N ASN A 104 -2.25 2.81 6.38
CA ASN A 104 -1.13 3.03 7.30
C ASN A 104 0.25 2.67 6.71
N MET A 105 0.32 2.28 5.42
CA MET A 105 1.53 1.85 4.72
C MET A 105 2.18 0.57 5.26
N GLU A 106 1.46 -0.23 6.04
CA GLU A 106 1.96 -1.52 6.54
C GLU A 106 2.30 -2.47 5.38
N GLY A 107 3.47 -3.11 5.47
CA GLY A 107 3.95 -4.02 4.43
C GLY A 107 4.33 -3.36 3.10
N TYR A 108 4.44 -2.02 3.04
CA TYR A 108 4.83 -1.34 1.81
C TYR A 108 6.27 -1.63 1.40
N ASN A 109 6.46 -1.96 0.12
CA ASN A 109 7.76 -2.03 -0.53
C ASN A 109 7.79 -1.02 -1.70
N ALA A 110 8.89 -0.28 -1.83
CA ALA A 110 9.07 0.70 -2.90
C ALA A 110 8.99 0.08 -4.30
N VAL A 111 9.55 -1.11 -4.46
CA VAL A 111 9.46 -1.93 -5.68
C VAL A 111 8.42 -3.01 -5.43
N ASN A 112 7.15 -2.65 -5.66
CA ASN A 112 6.02 -3.58 -5.60
C ASN A 112 5.49 -3.89 -7.00
N THR A 113 4.47 -4.75 -7.08
CA THR A 113 3.84 -5.20 -8.33
C THR A 113 3.41 -4.02 -9.20
N SER A 114 2.82 -2.99 -8.59
CA SER A 114 2.38 -1.78 -9.29
C SER A 114 3.54 -0.93 -9.80
N CYS A 115 4.66 -0.83 -9.06
CA CYS A 115 5.86 -0.16 -9.57
C CYS A 115 6.43 -0.92 -10.77
N ILE A 116 6.58 -2.24 -10.67
CA ILE A 116 7.12 -3.05 -11.79
C ILE A 116 6.22 -2.92 -13.01
N MET A 117 4.90 -3.02 -12.84
CA MET A 117 3.94 -2.87 -13.94
C MET A 117 4.07 -1.50 -14.62
N VAL A 118 4.10 -0.40 -13.85
CA VAL A 118 4.26 0.94 -14.43
C VAL A 118 5.64 1.15 -15.04
N GLY A 119 6.69 0.68 -14.38
CA GLY A 119 8.06 0.72 -14.88
C GLY A 119 8.17 0.05 -16.24
N VAL A 120 7.70 -1.20 -16.36
CA VAL A 120 7.67 -1.94 -17.63
C VAL A 120 6.81 -1.21 -18.66
N SER A 121 5.60 -0.77 -18.31
CA SER A 121 4.72 -0.07 -19.26
C SER A 121 5.33 1.23 -19.79
N ALA A 122 6.16 1.92 -19.00
CA ALA A 122 6.82 3.15 -19.41
C ALA A 122 7.84 2.90 -20.55
N PHE A 123 8.54 1.76 -20.55
CA PHE A 123 9.45 1.38 -21.64
C PHE A 123 8.73 1.22 -22.99
N PHE A 124 7.43 0.94 -22.97
CA PHE A 124 6.59 0.80 -24.17
C PHE A 124 5.72 2.05 -24.44
N GLY A 125 5.87 3.13 -23.67
CA GLY A 125 5.03 4.32 -23.79
C GLY A 125 3.56 4.12 -23.36
N LEU A 126 3.26 3.04 -22.63
CA LEU A 126 1.90 2.66 -22.21
C LEU A 126 1.57 3.06 -20.77
N SER A 127 2.48 3.73 -20.06
CA SER A 127 2.31 4.10 -18.64
C SER A 127 1.17 5.09 -18.40
N ILE A 128 0.71 5.81 -19.42
CA ILE A 128 -0.43 6.73 -19.29
C ILE A 128 -1.71 5.99 -18.87
N ILE A 129 -1.91 4.75 -19.31
CA ILE A 129 -3.12 3.98 -18.99
C ILE A 129 -3.20 3.68 -17.48
N PRO A 130 -2.22 3.02 -16.84
CA PRO A 130 -2.29 2.74 -15.40
C PRO A 130 -2.26 4.03 -14.55
N LEU A 131 -1.54 5.09 -14.99
CA LEU A 131 -1.55 6.39 -14.32
C LEU A 131 -2.95 7.00 -14.27
N MET A 132 -3.64 7.02 -15.41
CA MET A 132 -5.01 7.52 -15.53
C MET A 132 -5.99 6.70 -14.69
N MET A 133 -5.92 5.37 -14.78
CA MET A 133 -6.78 4.49 -13.99
C MET A 133 -6.62 4.73 -12.48
N GLN A 134 -5.38 4.84 -11.99
CA GLN A 134 -5.14 5.12 -10.57
C GLN A 134 -5.71 6.48 -10.15
N ARG A 135 -5.56 7.53 -10.97
CA ARG A 135 -6.10 8.85 -10.67
C ARG A 135 -7.63 8.83 -10.61
N ILE A 136 -8.28 8.14 -11.55
CA ILE A 136 -9.74 7.98 -11.57
C ILE A 136 -10.21 7.22 -10.32
N ASP A 137 -9.53 6.15 -9.93
CA ASP A 137 -9.87 5.39 -8.73
C ASP A 137 -9.74 6.23 -7.46
N VAL A 138 -8.71 7.09 -7.38
CA VAL A 138 -8.54 8.05 -6.29
C VAL A 138 -9.68 9.08 -6.28
N ARG A 139 -10.08 9.60 -7.44
CA ARG A 139 -11.23 10.51 -7.53
C ARG A 139 -12.51 9.85 -7.06
N LYS A 140 -12.79 8.62 -7.50
CA LYS A 140 -13.97 7.87 -7.06
C LYS A 140 -13.93 7.59 -5.56
N LYS A 141 -12.81 7.07 -5.06
CA LYS A 141 -12.65 6.68 -3.65
C LYS A 141 -12.90 7.85 -2.69
N TYR A 142 -12.43 9.04 -3.05
CA TYR A 142 -12.53 10.21 -2.17
C TYR A 142 -13.57 11.24 -2.62
N ASN A 143 -14.45 10.90 -3.57
CA ASN A 143 -15.45 11.78 -4.18
C ASN A 143 -14.87 13.13 -4.65
N LEU A 144 -13.83 13.10 -5.48
CA LEU A 144 -13.12 14.30 -5.94
C LEU A 144 -13.58 14.80 -7.31
N GLN A 145 -13.53 16.11 -7.48
CA GLN A 145 -13.80 16.77 -8.75
C GLN A 145 -12.80 16.36 -9.85
N GLY A 146 -13.29 16.29 -11.07
CA GLY A 146 -12.48 16.02 -12.26
C GLY A 146 -13.27 15.31 -13.34
N SER A 147 -12.65 15.20 -14.51
CA SER A 147 -13.17 14.45 -15.66
C SER A 147 -12.04 13.68 -16.34
N PHE A 148 -12.41 12.66 -17.11
CA PHE A 148 -11.45 11.89 -17.90
C PHE A 148 -10.57 12.78 -18.80
N VAL A 149 -11.17 13.76 -19.49
CA VAL A 149 -10.43 14.68 -20.37
C VAL A 149 -9.45 15.53 -19.58
N SER A 150 -9.87 16.07 -18.42
CA SER A 150 -8.96 16.85 -17.57
C SER A 150 -7.79 16.02 -17.06
N ASP A 151 -8.05 14.78 -16.63
CA ASP A 151 -7.01 13.88 -16.15
C ASP A 151 -6.01 13.53 -17.27
N LEU A 152 -6.52 13.31 -18.49
CA LEU A 152 -5.68 12.97 -19.65
C LEU A 152 -4.74 14.13 -20.00
N LEU A 153 -5.27 15.35 -20.08
CA LEU A 153 -4.48 16.54 -20.37
C LEU A 153 -3.43 16.80 -19.28
N LEU A 154 -3.82 16.66 -18.01
CA LEU A 154 -2.90 16.84 -16.89
C LEU A 154 -1.77 15.81 -16.92
N ASN A 155 -2.08 14.54 -17.20
CA ASN A 155 -1.07 13.50 -17.27
C ASN A 155 -0.14 13.66 -18.49
N CYS A 156 -0.64 14.20 -19.61
CA CYS A 156 0.15 14.54 -20.80
C CYS A 156 1.06 15.76 -20.59
N CYS A 157 0.55 16.82 -19.95
CA CYS A 157 1.29 18.08 -19.78
C CYS A 157 2.23 18.08 -18.57
N CYS A 158 1.84 17.47 -17.45
CA CYS A 158 2.70 17.27 -16.29
C CYS A 158 2.34 15.98 -15.53
N GLY A 159 2.75 14.83 -16.05
CA GLY A 159 2.53 13.53 -15.42
C GLY A 159 3.14 13.42 -14.02
N CYS A 160 4.32 14.00 -13.78
CA CYS A 160 4.94 13.99 -12.44
C CYS A 160 4.12 14.79 -11.43
N CYS A 161 3.66 16.00 -11.79
CA CYS A 161 2.79 16.82 -10.95
C CYS A 161 1.49 16.08 -10.61
N THR A 162 0.88 15.46 -11.63
CA THR A 162 -0.36 14.68 -11.53
C THR A 162 -0.20 13.55 -10.51
N LEU A 163 0.91 12.82 -10.60
CA LEU A 163 1.18 11.68 -9.72
C LEU A 163 1.47 12.12 -8.28
N ILE A 164 2.23 13.20 -8.08
CA ILE A 164 2.51 13.77 -6.76
C ILE A 164 1.23 14.28 -6.11
N GLN A 165 0.41 15.03 -6.84
CA GLN A 165 -0.89 15.50 -6.34
C GLN A 165 -1.76 14.32 -5.87
N THR A 166 -1.80 13.25 -6.67
CA THR A 166 -2.57 12.03 -6.36
C THR A 166 -2.06 11.33 -5.10
N GLU A 167 -0.73 11.25 -4.92
CA GLU A 167 -0.11 10.65 -3.74
C GLU A 167 -0.41 11.46 -2.46
N LYS A 168 -0.25 12.78 -2.53
CA LYS A 168 -0.54 13.70 -1.43
C LYS A 168 -2.00 13.68 -1.03
N GLU A 169 -2.90 13.72 -2.01
CA GLU A 169 -4.34 13.63 -1.77
C GLU A 169 -4.66 12.33 -1.03
N SER A 170 -4.10 11.22 -1.51
CA SER A 170 -4.28 9.92 -0.86
C SER A 170 -3.75 9.91 0.58
N ALA A 171 -2.57 10.49 0.83
CA ALA A 171 -2.02 10.58 2.18
C ALA A 171 -2.89 11.44 3.11
N PHE A 172 -3.35 12.59 2.62
CA PHE A 172 -4.18 13.52 3.38
C PHE A 172 -5.54 12.88 3.75
N ARG A 173 -6.22 12.27 2.77
CA ARG A 173 -7.55 11.69 2.97
C ARG A 173 -7.53 10.45 3.86
N GLU A 174 -6.55 9.58 3.71
CA GLU A 174 -6.42 8.43 4.62
C GLU A 174 -6.16 8.87 6.06
N ALA A 175 -5.35 9.92 6.27
CA ALA A 175 -5.15 10.50 7.59
C ALA A 175 -6.43 11.15 8.16
N GLU A 176 -7.24 11.80 7.31
CA GLU A 176 -8.55 12.36 7.67
C GLU A 176 -9.51 11.25 8.14
N ILE A 177 -9.60 10.16 7.37
CA ILE A 177 -10.44 8.99 7.69
C ILE A 177 -10.00 8.34 9.01
N ALA A 178 -8.70 8.12 9.20
CA ALA A 178 -8.17 7.53 10.43
C ALA A 178 -8.49 8.36 11.68
N LYS A 179 -8.39 9.69 11.59
CA LYS A 179 -8.75 10.61 12.69
C LYS A 179 -10.25 10.58 12.99
N GLY A 180 -11.10 10.60 11.96
CA GLY A 180 -12.56 10.53 12.11
C GLY A 180 -13.00 9.23 12.81
N GLY A 181 -12.41 8.09 12.44
CA GLY A 181 -12.68 6.82 13.10
C GLY A 181 -12.26 6.79 14.58
N ALA A 182 -11.09 7.35 14.92
CA ALA A 182 -10.63 7.44 16.30
C ALA A 182 -11.54 8.34 17.16
N GLN A 183 -12.00 9.47 16.61
CA GLN A 183 -12.94 10.36 17.28
C GLN A 183 -14.29 9.69 17.53
N GLN A 184 -14.80 8.94 16.55
CA GLN A 184 -16.05 8.19 16.69
C GLN A 184 -15.94 7.13 17.80
N TYR A 185 -14.82 6.39 17.88
CA TYR A 185 -14.60 5.41 18.94
C TYR A 185 -14.56 6.05 20.34
N ALA A 186 -13.84 7.17 20.49
CA ALA A 186 -13.77 7.92 21.74
C ALA A 186 -15.14 8.47 22.18
N GLN A 187 -15.98 8.92 21.24
CA GLN A 187 -17.34 9.37 21.53
C GLN A 187 -18.25 8.21 21.99
N ILE A 188 -18.13 7.03 21.38
CA ILE A 188 -18.90 5.84 21.79
C ILE A 188 -18.48 5.38 23.20
N GLU A 189 -17.19 5.37 23.51
CA GLU A 189 -16.67 5.00 24.82
C GLU A 189 -17.14 5.97 25.92
N THR A 190 -17.10 7.28 25.66
CA THR A 190 -17.59 8.30 26.59
C THR A 190 -19.11 8.26 26.80
N MET A 191 -19.90 7.93 25.77
CA MET A 191 -21.34 7.71 25.93
C MET A 191 -21.66 6.43 26.72
N ASN A 192 -20.81 5.41 26.66
CA ASN A 192 -21.00 4.15 27.38
C ASN A 192 -20.57 4.21 28.85
N TYR A 193 -19.78 5.23 29.24
CA TYR A 193 -19.38 5.50 30.62
C TYR A 193 -20.06 6.78 31.15
N ILE A 194 -21.39 6.78 31.21
CA ILE A 194 -22.13 7.70 32.09
C ILE A 194 -22.46 6.90 33.35
N PRO A 195 -21.65 7.00 34.44
CA PRO A 195 -21.98 6.32 35.68
C PRO A 195 -23.31 6.86 36.20
N LYS A 196 -24.28 5.96 36.44
CA LYS A 196 -25.53 6.33 37.11
C LYS A 196 -25.19 6.81 38.52
N ALA A 197 -25.52 8.07 38.79
CA ALA A 197 -25.43 8.69 40.11
C ALA A 197 -26.35 8.01 41.13
#